data_AF-A0A9E3E2C8-F1
#
_entry.id   AF-A0A9E3E2C8-F1
#
_cell.length_a   1.000
_cell.length_b   1.000
_cell.length_c   1.000
_cell.angle_alpha   90.00
_cell.angle_beta   90.00
_cell.angle_gamma   90.00
#
_symmetry.space_group_name_H-M   'P 1'
#
loop_
_entity.id
_entity.type
_entity.pdbx_description
1 polymer ?
#
loop_
_entity_poly.entity_id
_entity_poly.type
_entity_poly.pdbx_seq_one_letter_code
_entity_poly.pdbx_strand_id
1 'polypeptide(L)'
;MDGSETLDGERPIDRSPEEGQRFARRMYLPRVIGCALAFVCISGGLSEIGASTWAWVVLFLNCFVWPQVAYRAARRSPDPYRAELHNLLFDSAAGGAWVAAMGFNMMPSAVLVAMLAMDKAAVGGMRFLARSLAGQAACALLVWLLTRRLNITSQQVAALCSLPMLLLHPGMVGYTAYRLARRVRQANDLLSMLSTIDGLTRLPNRTHWEQAVANEFARCRRIGHSSAVMMLDIDHFKAVNDTH
;
A
#
# COMPACT_ATOMS: atom_id res chain seq x y z
N MET A 1 22.24 19.64 -3.13
CA MET A 1 21.42 19.06 -4.23
C MET A 1 20.32 18.28 -3.56
N ASP A 2 19.18 18.93 -3.42
CA ASP A 2 18.05 18.43 -2.64
C ASP A 2 17.16 17.59 -3.56
N GLY A 3 17.24 16.28 -3.42
CA GLY A 3 16.56 15.30 -4.27
C GLY A 3 15.11 15.12 -3.85
N SER A 4 14.30 16.17 -3.95
CA SER A 4 12.84 16.03 -3.91
C SER A 4 12.33 15.42 -5.22
N GLU A 5 12.52 14.10 -5.38
CA GLU A 5 11.81 13.33 -6.41
C GLU A 5 10.32 13.34 -6.06
N THR A 6 9.57 14.18 -6.77
CA THR A 6 8.11 14.20 -6.80
C THR A 6 7.60 12.97 -7.55
N LEU A 7 6.99 12.02 -6.84
CA LEU A 7 6.54 10.74 -7.40
C LEU A 7 5.29 10.86 -8.30
N ASP A 8 4.54 11.94 -8.20
CA ASP A 8 3.46 12.32 -9.10
C ASP A 8 3.56 13.82 -9.34
N GLY A 9 3.17 14.35 -10.49
CA GLY A 9 3.17 15.80 -10.77
C GLY A 9 2.23 16.63 -9.87
N GLU A 10 1.78 16.05 -8.76
CA GLU A 10 1.17 16.70 -7.62
C GLU A 10 2.29 17.22 -6.69
N ARG A 11 2.10 18.40 -6.10
CA ARG A 11 3.04 18.98 -5.13
C ARG A 11 3.46 17.90 -4.13
N PRO A 12 4.75 17.81 -3.73
CA PRO A 12 5.15 16.86 -2.71
C PRO A 12 4.28 17.14 -1.48
N ILE A 13 3.40 16.21 -1.15
CA ILE A 13 2.68 16.26 0.11
C ILE A 13 3.80 16.19 1.14
N ASP A 14 4.07 17.31 1.80
CA ASP A 14 5.08 17.41 2.84
C ASP A 14 4.60 16.56 4.02
N ARG A 15 4.89 15.26 3.93
CA ARG A 15 4.43 14.29 4.90
C ARG A 15 5.27 14.46 6.15
N SER A 16 4.60 14.73 7.25
CA SER A 16 5.30 14.88 8.53
C SER A 16 6.11 13.62 8.86
N PRO A 17 7.24 13.74 9.58
CA PRO A 17 8.01 12.58 10.03
C PRO A 17 7.17 11.54 10.78
N GLU A 18 6.12 11.98 11.49
CA GLU A 18 5.17 11.10 12.17
C GLU A 18 4.37 10.21 11.22
N GLU A 19 3.94 10.74 10.07
CA GLU A 19 3.25 9.96 9.04
C GLU A 19 4.17 8.90 8.44
N GLY A 20 5.45 9.25 8.21
CA GLY A 20 6.47 8.32 7.79
C GLY A 20 6.69 7.17 8.80
N GLN A 21 6.74 7.48 10.10
CA GLN A 21 6.87 6.46 11.15
C GLN A 21 5.63 5.55 11.22
N ARG A 22 4.42 6.11 11.10
CA ARG A 22 3.17 5.34 11.04
C ARG A 22 3.16 4.42 9.81
N PHE A 23 3.67 4.89 8.68
CA PHE A 23 3.81 4.09 7.47
C PHE A 23 4.77 2.91 7.68
N ALA A 24 5.98 3.16 8.18
CA ALA A 24 6.95 2.10 8.48
C ALA A 24 6.40 1.05 9.48
N ARG A 25 5.66 1.50 10.51
CA ARG A 25 5.02 0.58 11.48
C ARG A 25 3.91 -0.27 10.86
N ARG A 26 3.15 0.29 9.89
CA ARG A 26 2.11 -0.46 9.16
C ARG A 26 2.70 -1.50 8.22
N MET A 27 3.87 -1.22 7.62
CA MET A 27 4.56 -2.12 6.70
C MET A 27 5.31 -3.26 7.39
N TYR A 28 5.70 -3.08 8.65
CA TYR A 28 6.50 -4.07 9.39
C TYR A 28 5.86 -5.46 9.47
N LEU A 29 4.60 -5.56 9.92
CA LEU A 29 3.96 -6.87 10.10
C LEU A 29 3.73 -7.61 8.76
N PRO A 30 3.17 -6.97 7.72
CA PRO A 30 3.09 -7.58 6.39
C PRO A 30 4.45 -8.01 5.84
N ARG A 31 5.51 -7.20 6.03
CA ARG A 31 6.87 -7.55 5.59
C ARG A 31 7.37 -8.81 6.31
N VAL A 32 7.25 -8.90 7.64
CA VAL A 32 7.72 -10.07 8.40
C VAL A 32 7.01 -11.36 7.96
N ILE A 33 5.68 -11.30 7.81
CA ILE A 33 4.89 -12.45 7.34
C ILE A 33 5.31 -12.81 5.90
N GLY A 34 5.43 -11.81 5.02
CA GLY A 34 5.85 -12.02 3.64
C GLY A 34 7.23 -12.65 3.52
N CYS A 35 8.21 -12.19 4.32
CA CYS A 35 9.55 -12.76 4.35
C CYS A 35 9.57 -14.19 4.91
N ALA A 36 8.73 -14.52 5.89
CA ALA A 36 8.60 -15.88 6.40
C ALA A 36 7.98 -16.84 5.35
N LEU A 37 6.97 -16.39 4.61
CA LEU A 37 6.40 -17.14 3.50
C LEU A 37 7.40 -17.29 2.34
N ALA A 38 8.15 -16.24 2.03
CA ALA A 38 9.22 -16.26 1.04
C ALA A 38 10.33 -17.23 1.43
N PHE A 39 10.68 -17.35 2.71
CA PHE A 39 11.66 -18.33 3.20
C PHE A 39 11.25 -19.76 2.80
N VAL A 40 9.99 -20.14 3.08
CA VAL A 40 9.46 -21.46 2.72
C VAL A 40 9.47 -21.65 1.21
N CYS A 41 8.98 -20.68 0.45
CA CYS A 41 8.94 -20.71 -1.01
C CYS A 41 10.34 -20.89 -1.63
N ILE A 42 11.30 -20.06 -1.21
CA ILE A 42 12.68 -20.08 -1.74
C ILE A 42 13.42 -21.34 -1.28
N SER A 43 13.16 -21.85 -0.08
CA SER A 43 13.75 -23.09 0.41
C SER A 43 13.45 -24.29 -0.49
N GLY A 44 12.24 -24.35 -1.05
CA GLY A 44 11.86 -25.35 -2.03
C GLY A 44 12.78 -25.31 -3.25
N GLY A 45 12.92 -24.14 -3.88
CA GLY A 45 13.78 -23.98 -5.06
C GLY A 45 15.28 -24.19 -4.77
N LEU A 46 15.78 -23.76 -3.60
CA LEU A 46 17.18 -23.98 -3.21
C LEU A 46 17.52 -25.45 -2.94
N SER A 47 16.55 -26.22 -2.42
CA SER A 47 16.73 -27.64 -2.14
C SER A 47 16.94 -28.45 -3.43
N GLU A 48 16.27 -28.08 -4.52
CA GLU A 48 16.35 -28.77 -5.81
C GLU A 48 17.72 -28.63 -6.48
N ILE A 49 18.37 -27.48 -6.29
CA ILE A 49 19.67 -27.18 -6.90
C ILE A 49 20.86 -27.57 -6.02
N GLY A 50 20.61 -28.24 -4.88
CA GLY A 50 21.64 -28.61 -3.91
C GLY A 50 22.45 -27.42 -3.42
N ALA A 51 21.77 -26.33 -3.05
CA ALA A 51 22.43 -25.07 -2.68
C ALA A 51 23.39 -25.25 -1.47
N SER A 52 24.49 -24.50 -1.49
CA SER A 52 25.49 -24.53 -0.42
C SER A 52 24.92 -24.04 0.91
N THR A 53 25.52 -24.46 2.03
CA THR A 53 25.13 -24.02 3.38
C THR A 53 25.13 -22.48 3.52
N TRP A 54 26.03 -21.79 2.82
CA TRP A 54 26.07 -20.34 2.79
C TRP A 54 24.81 -19.71 2.20
N ALA A 55 24.22 -20.29 1.15
CA ALA A 55 22.97 -19.79 0.58
C ALA A 55 21.82 -19.85 1.60
N TRP A 56 21.76 -20.92 2.40
CA TRP A 56 20.78 -21.06 3.48
C TRP A 56 20.95 -20.03 4.60
N VAL A 57 22.19 -19.75 5.00
CA VAL A 57 22.49 -18.71 5.98
C VAL A 57 22.08 -17.33 5.46
N VAL A 58 22.42 -17.02 4.21
CA VAL A 58 22.04 -15.73 3.58
C VAL A 58 20.52 -15.61 3.47
N LEU A 59 19.82 -16.70 3.10
CA LEU A 59 18.36 -16.73 3.07
C LEU A 59 17.75 -16.46 4.46
N PHE A 60 18.27 -17.11 5.50
CA PHE A 60 17.81 -16.88 6.87
C PHE A 60 18.00 -15.42 7.31
N LEU A 61 19.19 -14.84 7.05
CA LEU A 61 19.46 -13.45 7.37
C LEU A 61 18.52 -12.50 6.59
N ASN A 62 18.29 -12.77 5.31
CA ASN A 62 17.40 -11.96 4.48
C ASN A 62 15.93 -12.08 4.88
N CYS A 63 15.45 -13.24 5.33
CA CYS A 63 14.05 -13.43 5.69
C CYS A 63 13.73 -13.01 7.14
N PHE A 64 14.65 -13.20 8.09
CA PHE A 64 14.36 -13.00 9.51
C PHE A 64 15.08 -11.81 10.14
N VAL A 65 16.31 -11.51 9.69
CA VAL A 65 17.10 -10.40 10.26
C VAL A 65 16.82 -9.10 9.53
N TRP A 66 16.79 -9.13 8.19
CA TRP A 66 16.60 -7.93 7.39
C TRP A 66 15.30 -7.16 7.69
N PRO A 67 14.11 -7.77 7.87
CA PRO A 67 12.90 -7.02 8.22
C PRO A 67 13.03 -6.23 9.54
N GLN A 68 13.82 -6.74 10.48
CA GLN A 68 14.12 -6.07 11.75
C GLN A 68 15.06 -4.88 11.54
N VAL A 69 16.08 -5.06 10.70
CA VAL A 69 17.05 -4.03 10.33
C VAL A 69 16.35 -2.91 9.56
N ALA A 70 15.57 -3.25 8.52
CA ALA A 70 14.80 -2.32 7.71
C ALA A 70 13.88 -1.45 8.58
N TYR A 71 13.12 -2.06 9.50
CA TYR A 71 12.24 -1.33 10.41
C TYR A 71 12.99 -0.38 11.36
N ARG A 72 14.11 -0.83 11.92
CA ARG A 72 14.95 0.01 12.79
C ARG A 72 15.62 1.14 12.01
N ALA A 73 16.08 0.88 10.79
CA ALA A 73 16.67 1.87 9.91
C ALA A 73 15.65 2.94 9.52
N ALA A 74 14.44 2.54 9.12
CA ALA A 74 13.36 3.47 8.79
C ALA A 74 12.98 4.36 9.99
N ARG A 75 12.90 3.80 11.20
CA ARG A 75 12.57 4.57 12.41
C ARG A 75 13.63 5.55 12.88
N ARG A 76 14.90 5.29 12.58
CA ARG A 76 16.03 6.15 12.95
C ARG A 76 16.37 7.19 11.87
N SER A 77 15.78 7.06 10.68
CA SER A 77 16.01 7.97 9.57
C SER A 77 15.39 9.34 9.83
N PRO A 78 16.04 10.44 9.41
CA PRO A 78 15.44 11.78 9.39
C PRO A 78 14.18 11.85 8.53
N ASP A 79 14.16 11.06 7.45
CA ASP A 79 12.99 10.83 6.60
C ASP A 79 12.62 9.33 6.63
N PRO A 80 11.69 8.94 7.52
CA PRO A 80 11.24 7.56 7.64
C PRO A 80 10.50 7.04 6.40
N TYR A 81 9.84 7.94 5.64
CA TYR A 81 9.05 7.54 4.48
C TYR A 81 9.96 7.14 3.31
N ARG A 82 10.93 7.99 2.96
CA ARG A 82 11.92 7.66 1.92
C ARG A 82 12.78 6.46 2.31
N ALA A 83 13.20 6.36 3.57
CA ALA A 83 13.95 5.19 4.05
C ALA A 83 13.16 3.90 3.86
N GLU A 84 11.86 3.91 4.12
CA GLU A 84 11.00 2.75 3.91
C GLU A 84 10.81 2.41 2.43
N LEU A 85 10.72 3.41 1.54
CA LEU A 85 10.71 3.18 0.08
C LEU A 85 12.02 2.54 -0.40
N HIS A 86 13.17 2.96 0.11
CA HIS A 86 14.46 2.34 -0.20
C HIS A 86 14.52 0.88 0.31
N ASN A 87 14.04 0.62 1.52
CA ASN A 87 13.94 -0.76 2.02
C ASN A 87 13.06 -1.63 1.11
N LEU A 88 11.94 -1.09 0.64
CA LEU A 88 11.05 -1.78 -0.30
C LEU A 88 11.73 -2.04 -1.66
N LEU A 89 12.55 -1.12 -2.17
CA LEU A 89 13.33 -1.35 -3.38
C LEU A 89 14.37 -2.46 -3.17
N PHE A 90 15.02 -2.48 -2.02
CA PHE A 90 15.94 -3.55 -1.64
C PHE A 90 15.25 -4.90 -1.56
N ASP A 91 14.06 -4.99 -0.94
CA ASP A 91 13.25 -6.22 -0.89
C ASP A 91 12.99 -6.76 -2.30
N SER A 92 12.67 -5.86 -3.24
CA SER A 92 12.47 -6.23 -4.64
C SER A 92 13.77 -6.73 -5.28
N ALA A 93 14.87 -5.99 -5.16
CA ALA A 93 16.17 -6.38 -5.70
C ALA A 93 16.62 -7.77 -5.16
N ALA A 94 16.47 -8.00 -3.85
CA ALA A 94 16.75 -9.28 -3.23
C ALA A 94 15.85 -10.40 -3.77
N GLY A 95 14.57 -10.12 -4.01
CA GLY A 95 13.66 -11.06 -4.68
C GLY A 95 14.16 -11.49 -6.06
N GLY A 96 14.63 -10.54 -6.88
CA GLY A 96 15.24 -10.83 -8.18
C GLY A 96 16.51 -11.68 -8.07
N ALA A 97 17.37 -11.36 -7.10
CA ALA A 97 18.56 -12.17 -6.80
C ALA A 97 18.19 -13.63 -6.44
N TRP A 98 17.14 -13.83 -5.62
CA TRP A 98 16.69 -15.18 -5.26
C TRP A 98 16.07 -15.96 -6.42
N VAL A 99 15.30 -15.31 -7.29
CA VAL A 99 14.78 -15.92 -8.53
C VAL A 99 15.93 -16.54 -9.34
N ALA A 100 17.01 -15.79 -9.55
CA ALA A 100 18.18 -16.29 -10.27
C ALA A 100 19.02 -17.29 -9.46
N ALA A 101 19.11 -17.12 -8.14
CA ALA A 101 19.84 -18.05 -7.27
C ALA A 101 19.20 -19.44 -7.25
N MET A 102 17.87 -19.53 -7.33
CA MET A 102 17.11 -20.78 -7.49
C MET A 102 17.18 -21.36 -8.91
N GLY A 103 17.85 -20.68 -9.85
CA GLY A 103 17.93 -21.10 -11.25
C GLY A 103 16.64 -20.83 -12.04
N PHE A 104 15.86 -19.80 -11.70
CA PHE A 104 14.60 -19.48 -12.39
C PHE A 104 13.53 -20.58 -12.31
N ASN A 105 13.48 -21.26 -11.16
CA ASN A 105 12.46 -22.27 -10.87
C ASN A 105 11.05 -21.68 -11.03
N MET A 106 10.23 -22.23 -11.93
CA MET A 106 9.03 -21.56 -12.43
C MET A 106 8.02 -21.22 -11.33
N MET A 107 7.64 -22.16 -10.47
CA MET A 107 6.64 -21.93 -9.41
C MET A 107 7.11 -20.92 -8.35
N PRO A 108 8.24 -21.11 -7.64
CA PRO A 108 8.72 -20.13 -6.65
C PRO A 108 8.98 -18.76 -7.26
N SER A 109 9.54 -18.71 -8.47
CA SER A 109 9.87 -17.43 -9.13
C SER A 109 8.62 -16.66 -9.52
N ALA A 110 7.62 -17.32 -10.10
CA ALA A 110 6.36 -16.68 -10.48
C ALA A 110 5.62 -16.13 -9.25
N VAL A 111 5.52 -16.93 -8.18
CA VAL A 111 4.86 -16.51 -6.94
C VAL A 111 5.61 -15.34 -6.27
N LEU A 112 6.94 -15.41 -6.20
CA LEU A 112 7.76 -14.36 -5.59
C LEU A 112 7.68 -13.03 -6.36
N VAL A 113 7.78 -13.06 -7.69
CA VAL A 113 7.68 -11.86 -8.53
C VAL A 113 6.28 -11.25 -8.45
N ALA A 114 5.22 -12.07 -8.57
CA ALA A 114 3.84 -11.60 -8.50
C ALA A 114 3.52 -10.96 -7.14
N MET A 115 3.97 -11.58 -6.05
CA MET A 115 3.83 -11.07 -4.69
C MET A 115 4.54 -9.72 -4.51
N LEU A 116 5.82 -9.63 -4.89
CA LEU A 116 6.56 -8.39 -4.76
C LEU A 116 5.95 -7.28 -5.62
N ALA A 117 5.47 -7.60 -6.82
CA ALA A 117 4.76 -6.65 -7.68
C ALA A 117 3.47 -6.13 -7.02
N MET A 118 2.66 -7.01 -6.43
CA MET A 118 1.43 -6.65 -5.73
C MET A 118 1.70 -5.66 -4.58
N ASP A 119 2.73 -5.91 -3.78
CA ASP A 119 3.13 -5.03 -2.68
C ASP A 119 3.53 -3.63 -3.18
N LYS A 120 4.28 -3.53 -4.28
CA LYS A 120 4.71 -2.22 -4.81
C LYS A 120 3.58 -1.44 -5.45
N ALA A 121 2.71 -2.12 -6.18
CA ALA A 121 1.52 -1.52 -6.76
C ALA A 121 0.62 -0.91 -5.67
N ALA A 122 0.45 -1.61 -4.54
CA ALA A 122 -0.34 -1.14 -3.41
C ALA A 122 0.27 0.06 -2.66
N VAL A 123 1.60 0.23 -2.70
CA VAL A 123 2.32 1.27 -1.94
C VAL A 123 2.59 2.54 -2.76
N GLY A 124 3.11 2.39 -3.98
CA GLY A 124 3.70 3.52 -4.74
C GLY A 124 3.20 3.63 -6.18
N GLY A 125 2.16 2.89 -6.55
CA GLY A 125 1.57 2.93 -7.89
C GLY A 125 2.47 2.34 -8.99
N MET A 126 2.08 2.61 -10.25
CA MET A 126 2.66 1.94 -11.42
C MET A 126 4.12 2.32 -11.70
N ARG A 127 4.52 3.56 -11.40
CA ARG A 127 5.91 4.02 -11.60
C ARG A 127 6.88 3.37 -10.61
N PHE A 128 6.48 3.30 -9.34
CA PHE A 128 7.28 2.62 -8.32
C PHE A 128 7.39 1.11 -8.59
N LEU A 129 6.30 0.50 -9.09
CA LEU A 129 6.31 -0.86 -9.57
C LEU A 129 7.33 -1.05 -10.71
N ALA A 130 7.30 -0.20 -11.74
CA ALA A 130 8.22 -0.30 -12.87
C ALA A 130 9.69 -0.17 -12.44
N ARG A 131 10.02 0.79 -11.56
CA ARG A 131 11.36 0.94 -10.97
C ARG A 131 11.78 -0.33 -10.20
N SER A 132 10.86 -0.92 -9.43
CA SER A 132 11.12 -2.14 -8.65
C SER A 132 11.33 -3.38 -9.52
N LEU A 133 10.55 -3.52 -10.61
CA LEU A 133 10.70 -4.59 -11.59
C LEU A 133 12.03 -4.46 -12.35
N ALA A 134 12.44 -3.24 -12.71
CA ALA A 134 13.75 -3.00 -13.32
C ALA A 134 14.89 -3.39 -12.37
N GLY A 135 14.79 -3.04 -11.08
CA GLY A 135 15.75 -3.47 -10.05
C GLY A 135 15.80 -4.98 -9.87
N GLN A 136 14.64 -5.64 -9.87
CA GLN A 136 14.53 -7.11 -9.85
C GLN A 136 15.23 -7.75 -11.04
N ALA A 137 14.95 -7.28 -12.25
CA ALA A 137 15.56 -7.80 -13.47
C ALA A 137 17.08 -7.61 -13.48
N ALA A 138 17.57 -6.44 -13.05
CA ALA A 138 19.00 -6.16 -12.96
C ALA A 138 19.72 -7.08 -11.96
N CYS A 139 19.17 -7.27 -10.77
CA CYS A 139 19.74 -8.17 -9.76
C CYS A 139 19.64 -9.65 -10.18
N ALA A 140 18.53 -10.06 -10.79
CA ALA A 140 18.39 -11.41 -11.34
C ALA A 140 19.43 -11.68 -12.43
N LEU A 141 19.63 -10.72 -13.35
CA LEU A 141 20.64 -10.82 -14.40
C LEU A 141 22.05 -10.93 -13.80
N LEU A 142 22.38 -10.10 -12.82
CA LEU A 142 23.70 -10.12 -12.17
C LEU A 142 23.97 -11.46 -11.49
N VAL A 143 23.01 -11.99 -10.73
CA VAL A 143 23.16 -13.31 -10.08
C VAL A 143 23.21 -14.43 -11.11
N TRP A 144 22.40 -14.37 -12.17
CA TRP A 144 22.45 -15.36 -13.24
C TRP A 144 23.80 -15.36 -13.98
N LEU A 145 24.42 -14.21 -14.20
CA LEU A 145 25.75 -14.13 -14.80
C LEU A 145 26.80 -14.86 -13.96
N LEU A 146 26.64 -14.87 -12.63
CA LEU A 146 27.53 -15.54 -11.68
C LEU A 146 27.24 -17.03 -11.54
N THR A 147 25.96 -17.43 -11.48
CA THR A 147 25.58 -18.83 -11.24
C THR A 147 25.48 -19.64 -12.53
N ARG A 148 25.10 -19.01 -13.64
CA ARG A 148 24.80 -19.62 -14.96
C ARG A 148 23.82 -20.79 -14.87
N ARG A 149 22.96 -20.80 -13.86
CA ARG A 149 21.96 -21.86 -13.62
C ARG A 149 20.63 -21.50 -14.29
N LEU A 150 20.09 -22.46 -15.04
CA LEU A 150 18.74 -22.41 -15.60
C LEU A 150 18.07 -23.76 -15.33
N ASN A 151 17.09 -23.76 -14.45
CA ASN A 151 16.23 -24.89 -14.13
C ASN A 151 14.78 -24.39 -14.04
N ILE A 152 14.12 -24.36 -15.21
CA ILE A 152 12.76 -23.83 -15.33
C ILE A 152 11.74 -24.82 -14.74
N THR A 153 12.08 -26.10 -14.67
CA THR A 153 11.18 -27.15 -14.17
C THR A 153 11.12 -27.12 -12.64
N SER A 154 9.90 -27.08 -12.10
CA SER A 154 9.67 -27.18 -10.66
C SER A 154 9.37 -28.62 -10.25
N GLN A 155 10.08 -29.15 -9.26
CA GLN A 155 9.70 -30.42 -8.64
C GLN A 155 8.47 -30.22 -7.75
N GLN A 156 7.78 -31.32 -7.40
CA GLN A 156 6.61 -31.29 -6.52
C GLN A 156 6.90 -30.60 -5.18
N VAL A 157 8.10 -30.76 -4.64
CA VAL A 157 8.51 -30.14 -3.36
C VAL A 157 8.52 -28.62 -3.47
N ALA A 158 9.17 -28.01 -4.47
CA ALA A 158 9.15 -26.55 -4.62
C ALA A 158 7.75 -25.99 -4.91
N ALA A 159 6.93 -26.74 -5.65
CA ALA A 159 5.53 -26.36 -5.88
C ALA A 159 4.74 -26.32 -4.56
N LEU A 160 4.86 -27.36 -3.72
CA LEU A 160 4.21 -27.42 -2.40
C LEU A 160 4.70 -26.30 -1.46
N CYS A 161 6.01 -26.04 -1.44
CA CYS A 161 6.61 -24.95 -0.66
C CYS A 161 6.12 -23.55 -1.09
N SER A 162 5.66 -23.40 -2.33
CA SER A 162 5.12 -22.14 -2.85
C SER A 162 3.66 -21.91 -2.47
N LEU A 163 2.91 -22.96 -2.10
CA LEU A 163 1.48 -22.87 -1.80
C LEU A 163 1.13 -21.94 -0.62
N PRO A 164 1.84 -21.98 0.53
CA PRO A 164 1.53 -21.06 1.63
C PRO A 164 1.66 -19.60 1.20
N MET A 165 2.68 -19.29 0.41
CA MET A 165 2.91 -17.93 -0.10
C MET A 165 1.80 -17.52 -1.09
N LEU A 166 1.45 -18.41 -2.02
CA LEU A 166 0.39 -18.19 -3.00
C LEU A 166 -0.99 -17.98 -2.36
N LEU A 167 -1.32 -18.71 -1.29
CA LEU A 167 -2.64 -18.69 -0.65
C LEU A 167 -2.76 -17.61 0.44
N LEU A 168 -1.75 -17.48 1.30
CA LEU A 168 -1.84 -16.63 2.50
C LEU A 168 -1.55 -15.16 2.19
N HIS A 169 -0.61 -14.87 1.29
CA HIS A 169 -0.18 -13.50 1.07
C HIS A 169 -1.25 -12.62 0.39
N PRO A 170 -1.90 -13.01 -0.71
CA PRO A 170 -2.98 -12.21 -1.30
C PRO A 170 -4.15 -12.01 -0.33
N GLY A 171 -4.46 -13.01 0.50
CA GLY A 171 -5.48 -12.88 1.55
C GLY A 171 -5.12 -11.81 2.59
N MET A 172 -3.85 -11.76 3.01
CA MET A 172 -3.35 -10.73 3.92
C MET A 172 -3.42 -9.32 3.29
N VAL A 173 -2.93 -9.17 2.05
CA VAL A 173 -2.98 -7.89 1.32
C VAL A 173 -4.42 -7.44 1.13
N GLY A 174 -5.29 -8.34 0.67
CA GLY A 174 -6.73 -8.08 0.49
C GLY A 174 -7.41 -7.66 1.79
N TYR A 175 -7.13 -8.33 2.92
CA TYR A 175 -7.68 -7.98 4.23
C TYR A 175 -7.23 -6.58 4.69
N THR A 176 -5.94 -6.26 4.53
CA THR A 176 -5.41 -4.94 4.91
C THR A 176 -5.98 -3.83 4.03
N ALA A 177 -6.08 -4.06 2.72
CA ALA A 177 -6.71 -3.14 1.77
C ALA A 177 -8.19 -2.91 2.10
N TYR A 178 -8.95 -3.98 2.35
CA TYR A 178 -10.37 -3.90 2.76
C TYR A 178 -10.55 -3.07 4.03
N ARG A 179 -9.71 -3.30 5.06
CA ARG A 179 -9.76 -2.54 6.31
C ARG A 179 -9.45 -1.06 6.11
N LEU A 180 -8.47 -0.74 5.27
CA LEU A 180 -8.12 0.64 4.97
C LEU A 180 -9.25 1.34 4.20
N ALA A 181 -9.78 0.71 3.15
CA ALA A 181 -10.90 1.22 2.37
C ALA A 181 -12.13 1.49 3.25
N ARG A 182 -12.45 0.57 4.17
CA ARG A 182 -13.52 0.76 5.15
C ARG A 182 -13.30 1.96 6.08
N ARG A 183 -12.08 2.18 6.56
CA ARG A 183 -11.75 3.32 7.43
C ARG A 183 -11.86 4.64 6.69
N VAL A 184 -11.37 4.68 5.45
CA VAL A 184 -11.49 5.86 4.59
C VAL A 184 -12.97 6.18 4.35
N ARG A 185 -13.79 5.16 4.04
CA ARG A 185 -15.23 5.35 3.86
C ARG A 185 -15.89 5.89 5.12
N GLN A 186 -15.64 5.29 6.29
CA GLN A 186 -16.20 5.77 7.57
C GLN A 186 -15.76 7.20 7.90
N ALA A 187 -14.51 7.55 7.66
CA ALA A 187 -14.01 8.92 7.87
C ALA A 187 -14.70 9.90 6.91
N ASN A 188 -14.90 9.51 5.65
CA ASN A 188 -15.61 10.33 4.67
C ASN A 188 -17.09 10.51 5.04
N ASP A 189 -17.75 9.45 5.52
CA ASP A 189 -19.14 9.51 5.99
C ASP A 189 -19.26 10.45 7.20
N LEU A 190 -18.33 10.37 8.16
CA LEU A 190 -18.27 11.30 9.32
C LEU A 190 -18.01 12.74 8.89
N LEU A 191 -17.07 12.98 7.99
CA LEU A 191 -16.79 14.31 7.44
C LEU A 191 -18.02 14.87 6.71
N SER A 192 -18.70 14.04 5.91
CA SER A 192 -19.94 14.43 5.24
C SER A 192 -21.04 14.79 6.24
N MET A 193 -21.16 14.06 7.35
CA MET A 193 -22.13 14.38 8.41
C MET A 193 -21.78 15.66 9.17
N LEU A 194 -20.50 15.89 9.48
CA LEU A 194 -20.03 17.11 10.16
C LEU A 194 -20.11 18.33 9.23
N SER A 195 -19.93 18.13 7.93
CA SER A 195 -20.06 19.15 6.89
C SER A 195 -21.52 19.38 6.47
N THR A 196 -22.47 19.29 7.40
CA THR A 196 -23.89 19.63 7.19
C THR A 196 -24.22 21.08 7.54
N ILE A 197 -23.28 21.79 8.17
CA ILE A 197 -23.43 23.17 8.64
C ILE A 197 -22.56 24.11 7.82
N ASP A 198 -23.12 25.24 7.40
CA ASP A 198 -22.41 26.34 6.75
C ASP A 198 -21.51 27.07 7.77
N GLY A 199 -20.24 27.27 7.42
CA GLY A 199 -19.24 27.80 8.35
C GLY A 199 -19.46 29.27 8.71
N LEU A 200 -20.08 30.06 7.82
CA LEU A 200 -20.31 31.50 8.02
C LEU A 200 -21.55 31.74 8.90
N THR A 201 -22.65 31.04 8.60
CA THR A 201 -23.96 31.27 9.24
C THR A 201 -24.27 30.29 10.37
N ARG A 202 -23.54 29.18 10.47
CA ARG A 202 -23.83 28.03 11.34
C ARG A 202 -25.22 27.40 11.13
N LEU A 203 -25.87 27.70 10.01
CA LEU A 203 -27.11 27.08 9.58
C LEU A 203 -26.84 25.81 8.78
N PRO A 204 -27.82 24.91 8.60
CA PRO A 204 -27.67 23.82 7.64
C PRO A 204 -27.27 24.35 6.27
N ASN A 205 -26.24 23.74 5.68
CA ASN A 205 -25.84 24.11 4.33
C ASN A 205 -26.92 23.70 3.32
N ARG A 206 -26.79 24.24 2.10
CA ARG A 206 -27.76 24.02 1.03
C ARG A 206 -28.00 22.53 0.75
N THR A 207 -26.95 21.71 0.71
CA THR A 207 -27.08 20.27 0.45
C THR A 207 -27.90 19.57 1.54
N HIS A 208 -27.62 19.87 2.80
CA HIS A 208 -28.39 19.32 3.92
C HIS A 208 -29.84 19.80 3.89
N TRP A 209 -30.08 21.07 3.58
CA TRP A 209 -31.42 21.64 3.44
C TRP A 209 -32.22 20.95 2.31
N GLU A 210 -31.64 20.78 1.12
CA GLU A 210 -32.29 20.11 -0.01
C GLU A 210 -32.70 18.68 0.35
N GLN A 211 -31.82 17.95 1.06
CA GLN A 211 -32.08 16.59 1.51
C GLN A 211 -33.16 16.53 2.59
N ALA A 212 -33.15 17.47 3.53
CA ALA A 212 -34.17 17.58 4.57
C ALA A 212 -35.56 17.88 3.96
N VAL A 213 -35.64 18.81 3.02
CA VAL A 213 -36.90 19.15 2.31
C VAL A 213 -37.43 17.95 1.52
N ALA A 214 -36.56 17.23 0.79
CA ALA A 214 -36.97 16.04 0.04
C ALA A 214 -37.51 14.93 0.96
N ASN A 215 -36.84 14.68 2.09
CA ASN A 215 -37.26 13.70 3.08
C ASN A 215 -38.61 14.09 3.72
N GLU A 216 -38.78 15.36 4.07
CA GLU A 216 -40.02 15.86 4.67
C GLU A 216 -41.19 15.83 3.68
N PHE A 217 -40.97 16.21 2.43
CA PHE A 217 -41.98 16.11 1.38
C PHE A 217 -42.43 14.65 1.15
N ALA A 218 -41.47 13.71 1.09
CA ALA A 218 -41.77 12.29 0.98
C ALA A 218 -42.54 11.76 2.21
N ARG A 219 -42.16 12.20 3.42
CA ARG A 219 -42.87 11.88 4.66
C ARG A 219 -44.31 12.35 4.60
N CYS A 220 -44.55 13.64 4.36
CA CYS A 220 -45.86 14.28 4.25
C CYS A 220 -46.77 13.56 3.25
N ARG A 221 -46.23 13.20 2.07
CA ARG A 221 -46.98 12.43 1.06
C ARG A 221 -47.47 11.07 1.56
N ARG A 222 -46.70 10.37 2.41
CA ARG A 222 -47.10 9.06 2.95
C ARG A 222 -48.16 9.16 4.04
N ILE A 223 -48.06 10.16 4.92
CA ILE A 223 -48.95 10.32 6.07
C ILE A 223 -50.16 11.22 5.77
N GLY A 224 -50.21 11.87 4.60
CA GLY A 224 -51.30 12.77 4.21
C GLY A 224 -51.27 14.12 4.94
N HIS A 225 -50.13 14.53 5.49
CA HIS A 225 -49.98 15.82 6.17
C HIS A 225 -49.56 16.92 5.20
N SER A 226 -49.99 18.16 5.45
CA SER A 226 -49.52 19.36 4.75
C SER A 226 -48.23 19.89 5.37
N SER A 227 -47.32 20.41 4.54
CA SER A 227 -46.11 21.13 4.95
C SER A 227 -45.98 22.45 4.18
N ALA A 228 -45.19 23.39 4.72
CA ALA A 228 -44.91 24.69 4.12
C ALA A 228 -43.40 24.98 4.20
N VAL A 229 -42.87 25.74 3.22
CA VAL A 229 -41.49 26.21 3.17
C VAL A 229 -41.49 27.73 3.14
N MET A 230 -40.65 28.36 3.97
CA MET A 230 -40.45 29.81 3.98
C MET A 230 -39.03 30.12 3.49
N MET A 231 -38.94 31.03 2.52
CA MET A 231 -37.67 31.56 2.03
C MET A 231 -37.54 33.02 2.49
N LEU A 232 -36.39 33.34 3.07
CA LEU A 232 -36.05 34.68 3.56
C LEU A 232 -34.80 35.16 2.81
N ASP A 233 -34.79 36.41 2.39
CA ASP A 233 -33.63 37.07 1.76
C ASP A 233 -33.35 38.39 2.47
N ILE A 234 -32.09 38.84 2.48
CA ILE A 234 -31.69 40.10 3.12
C ILE A 234 -31.63 41.19 2.06
N ASP A 235 -32.54 42.16 2.15
CA ASP A 235 -32.57 43.30 1.24
C ASP A 235 -31.31 44.17 1.36
N HIS A 236 -30.86 44.70 0.22
CA HIS A 236 -29.73 45.65 0.12
C HIS A 236 -28.40 45.16 0.72
N PHE A 237 -28.18 43.85 0.86
CA PHE A 237 -26.97 43.28 1.48
C PHE A 237 -25.64 43.80 0.91
N LYS A 238 -25.59 44.06 -0.41
CA LYS A 238 -24.41 44.61 -1.09
C LYS A 238 -23.99 45.98 -0.55
N ALA A 239 -24.95 46.88 -0.34
CA ALA A 239 -24.67 48.23 0.15
C ALA A 239 -24.06 48.22 1.56
N VAL A 240 -24.47 47.27 2.40
CA VAL A 240 -23.92 47.09 3.75
C VAL A 240 -22.46 46.64 3.69
N ASN A 241 -22.15 45.62 2.88
CA ASN A 241 -20.78 45.13 2.69
C ASN A 241 -19.85 46.17 2.03
N ASP A 242 -20.38 47.03 1.16
CA ASP A 242 -19.59 48.09 0.52
C ASP A 242 -19.30 49.26 1.49
N THR A 243 -20.04 49.35 2.62
CA THR A 243 -19.92 50.44 3.61
C THR A 243 -19.14 50.03 4.86
N HIS A 244 -18.96 48.73 5.14
CA HIS A 244 -18.36 48.21 6.38
C HIS A 244 -17.30 47.13 6.12
#